data_AF-A0A2G9N785-F1
#
_entry.id   AF-A0A2G9N785-F1
#
_cell.length_a   1.000
_cell.length_b   1.000
_cell.length_c   1.000
_cell.angle_alpha   90.00
_cell.angle_beta   90.00
_cell.angle_gamma   90.00
#
_symmetry.space_group_name_H-M   'P 1'
#
loop_
_entity.id
_entity.type
_entity.pdbx_description
1 polymer ?
#
loop_
_entity_poly.entity_id
_entity_poly.type
_entity_poly.pdbx_seq_one_letter_code
_entity_poly.pdbx_strand_id
1 'polypeptide(L)'
;MAEENTDFEESDGSMVEVSEKKPQKSENKERSQDSAESRLERAMLGGRKKEEIDEHVKKVQEEMEEKSEEDREKVKEIKESKENSENEPPIFALRTTANREDQVMDFITGNLVKKTEIRVYSVIRPHGMRGYIFVEAETRQDAELSAQGIPYARGILPAVVKYNEIEHMLEQVKHEVDIRKNDIAEIISGPFKREKCKITRIDKAKEEVVVELLEAAVPIPITVKMDAVKVIRRDNEETKEE
;
A
#
# COMPACT_ATOMS: atom_id res chain seq x y z
N MET A 1 55.16 -21.84 39.46
CA MET A 1 54.96 -20.49 40.04
C MET A 1 53.62 -20.03 39.48
N ALA A 2 52.48 -20.35 40.10
CA ALA A 2 52.11 -20.11 41.51
C ALA A 2 52.15 -18.57 41.74
N GLU A 3 51.09 -17.84 42.12
CA GLU A 3 50.06 -18.05 43.15
C GLU A 3 48.92 -17.00 42.92
N GLU A 4 47.64 -17.39 43.00
CA GLU A 4 46.72 -17.33 44.16
C GLU A 4 46.04 -15.96 44.36
N ASN A 5 44.70 -15.90 44.24
CA ASN A 5 43.66 -16.04 45.28
C ASN A 5 43.60 -14.81 46.21
N THR A 6 42.44 -14.22 46.48
CA THR A 6 41.46 -14.70 47.48
C THR A 6 40.29 -13.68 47.47
N ASP A 7 39.03 -14.12 47.33
CA ASP A 7 38.07 -14.47 48.40
C ASP A 7 37.48 -13.21 49.07
N PHE A 8 36.25 -13.12 49.57
CA PHE A 8 35.09 -13.99 49.77
C PHE A 8 34.11 -13.11 50.59
N GLU A 9 32.80 -13.31 50.48
CA GLU A 9 31.93 -13.48 51.66
C GLU A 9 30.51 -13.86 51.24
N GLU A 10 30.14 -15.03 51.75
CA GLU A 10 28.82 -15.64 51.81
C GLU A 10 27.90 -14.91 52.81
N SER A 11 26.59 -15.05 52.62
CA SER A 11 25.75 -15.64 53.67
C SER A 11 24.34 -15.92 53.14
N ASP A 12 24.06 -17.23 53.07
CA ASP A 12 22.97 -17.91 53.78
C ASP A 12 21.53 -17.44 53.50
N GLY A 13 20.60 -18.27 53.06
CA GLY A 13 20.47 -19.72 53.24
C GLY A 13 19.05 -20.00 53.74
N SER A 14 18.26 -20.77 52.97
CA SER A 14 17.39 -21.84 53.49
C SER A 14 16.50 -22.43 52.39
N MET A 15 16.75 -23.71 52.11
CA MET A 15 15.80 -24.71 51.63
C MET A 15 14.50 -24.70 52.47
N VAL A 16 13.37 -25.13 51.89
CA VAL A 16 12.72 -26.43 52.17
C VAL A 16 11.56 -26.68 51.18
N GLU A 17 11.49 -27.93 50.77
CA GLU A 17 10.56 -28.65 49.90
C GLU A 17 9.09 -28.77 50.36
N VAL A 18 8.20 -28.89 49.36
CA VAL A 18 7.08 -29.86 49.20
C VAL A 18 5.94 -29.89 50.24
N SER A 19 4.69 -29.71 49.78
CA SER A 19 3.68 -30.80 49.74
C SER A 19 2.28 -30.33 49.36
N GLU A 20 1.65 -31.12 48.49
CA GLU A 20 0.21 -31.15 48.30
C GLU A 20 -0.52 -31.69 49.56
N LYS A 21 -1.68 -31.13 49.89
CA LYS A 21 -2.85 -31.89 50.42
C LYS A 21 -4.13 -31.02 50.48
N LYS A 22 -5.15 -31.47 49.75
CA LYS A 22 -6.61 -31.22 49.95
C LYS A 22 -7.07 -31.70 51.35
N PRO A 23 -8.37 -31.61 51.72
CA PRO A 23 -9.34 -30.50 51.77
C PRO A 23 -10.03 -30.46 53.18
N GLN A 24 -11.11 -29.67 53.37
CA GLN A 24 -12.30 -29.86 54.27
C GLN A 24 -12.75 -28.56 54.96
N LYS A 25 -13.94 -28.04 54.60
CA LYS A 25 -15.28 -28.25 55.21
C LYS A 25 -15.46 -27.54 56.55
N SER A 26 -16.34 -26.55 56.58
CA SER A 26 -17.23 -26.31 57.72
C SER A 26 -18.62 -26.84 57.37
N GLU A 27 -18.97 -27.96 57.99
CA GLU A 27 -20.33 -28.48 58.17
C GLU A 27 -21.05 -27.58 59.19
N ASN A 28 -22.35 -27.29 59.08
CA ASN A 28 -23.46 -28.09 59.59
C ASN A 28 -24.76 -27.26 59.42
N LYS A 29 -25.99 -27.79 59.27
CA LYS A 29 -26.53 -29.14 59.06
C LYS A 29 -28.05 -28.99 58.92
N GLU A 30 -28.64 -29.82 58.04
CA GLU A 30 -29.99 -30.46 58.16
C GLU A 30 -31.24 -29.56 58.25
N ARG A 31 -32.41 -29.87 57.69
CA ARG A 31 -32.93 -30.90 56.78
C ARG A 31 -34.36 -30.46 56.47
N SER A 32 -34.80 -30.77 55.25
CA SER A 32 -36.16 -31.19 54.89
C SER A 32 -37.30 -30.17 54.83
N GLN A 33 -38.09 -30.37 53.77
CA GLN A 33 -39.51 -30.03 53.60
C GLN A 33 -39.83 -28.69 52.92
N ASP A 34 -39.90 -28.79 51.59
CA ASP A 34 -41.10 -28.49 50.80
C ASP A 34 -41.69 -27.07 50.86
N SER A 35 -41.72 -26.44 49.69
CA SER A 35 -42.75 -25.49 49.25
C SER A 35 -42.74 -24.05 49.80
N ALA A 36 -41.81 -23.24 49.28
CA ALA A 36 -42.07 -21.81 49.05
C ALA A 36 -41.83 -21.42 47.57
N GLU A 37 -40.79 -21.95 46.93
CA GLU A 37 -40.50 -21.69 45.50
C GLU A 37 -41.51 -22.35 44.55
N SER A 38 -42.01 -23.55 44.89
CA SER A 38 -43.00 -24.26 44.07
C SER A 38 -44.42 -23.65 44.08
N ARG A 39 -44.68 -22.68 44.97
CA ARG A 39 -45.96 -21.93 45.02
C ARG A 39 -45.90 -20.65 44.20
N LEU A 40 -44.72 -20.07 44.00
CA LEU A 40 -44.54 -18.86 43.20
C LEU A 40 -44.46 -19.19 41.70
N GLU A 41 -43.81 -20.30 41.37
CA GLU A 41 -43.61 -20.77 39.99
C GLU A 41 -44.93 -21.23 39.32
N ARG A 42 -45.90 -21.70 40.12
CA ARG A 42 -47.20 -22.21 39.62
C ARG A 42 -48.26 -21.11 39.42
N ALA A 43 -47.98 -19.86 39.82
CA ALA A 43 -48.92 -18.73 39.65
C ALA A 43 -48.63 -17.86 38.41
N MET A 44 -47.52 -18.08 37.72
CA MET A 44 -47.02 -17.17 36.67
C MET A 44 -46.80 -17.84 35.31
N LEU A 45 -47.34 -19.04 35.07
CA LEU A 45 -47.43 -19.63 33.73
C LEU A 45 -48.83 -19.42 33.16
N GLY A 46 -49.09 -18.17 32.74
CA GLY A 46 -49.96 -17.93 31.60
C GLY A 46 -49.22 -18.43 30.35
N GLY A 47 -49.79 -19.43 29.68
CA GLY A 47 -49.13 -20.17 28.61
C GLY A 47 -48.60 -19.33 27.44
N ARG A 48 -47.62 -19.94 26.75
CA ARG A 48 -46.63 -19.40 25.77
C ARG A 48 -45.29 -19.09 26.46
N LYS A 49 -44.17 -19.42 25.80
CA LYS A 49 -42.75 -19.27 26.24
C LYS A 49 -42.07 -20.47 26.90
N LYS A 50 -42.03 -21.62 26.22
CA LYS A 50 -40.92 -22.59 26.41
C LYS A 50 -40.21 -22.85 25.09
N GLU A 51 -40.98 -23.09 24.04
CA GLU A 51 -40.49 -23.14 22.64
C GLU A 51 -39.83 -21.83 22.21
N GLU A 52 -40.42 -20.67 22.53
CA GLU A 52 -39.81 -19.35 22.23
C GLU A 52 -38.51 -19.11 22.99
N ILE A 53 -38.30 -19.74 24.16
CA ILE A 53 -37.07 -19.60 24.95
C ILE A 53 -35.97 -20.48 24.36
N ASP A 54 -36.29 -21.72 23.99
CA ASP A 54 -35.35 -22.64 23.36
C ASP A 54 -34.91 -22.14 21.98
N GLU A 55 -35.82 -21.54 21.20
CA GLU A 55 -35.51 -20.90 19.93
C GLU A 55 -34.61 -19.67 20.11
N HIS A 56 -34.82 -18.89 21.17
CA HIS A 56 -33.96 -17.75 21.51
C HIS A 56 -32.57 -18.19 21.94
N VAL A 57 -32.45 -19.25 22.75
CA VAL A 57 -31.16 -19.79 23.20
C VAL A 57 -30.37 -20.35 22.01
N LYS A 58 -31.04 -21.05 21.10
CA LYS A 58 -30.42 -21.62 19.90
C LYS A 58 -29.96 -20.52 18.94
N LYS A 59 -30.78 -19.48 18.74
CA LYS A 59 -30.42 -18.33 17.93
C LYS A 59 -29.24 -17.55 18.50
N VAL A 60 -29.18 -17.38 19.82
CA VAL A 60 -28.02 -16.75 20.49
C VAL A 60 -26.76 -17.61 20.35
N GLN A 61 -26.86 -18.95 20.38
CA GLN A 61 -25.73 -19.84 20.14
C GLN A 61 -25.23 -19.80 18.70
N GLU A 62 -26.13 -19.82 17.71
CA GLU A 62 -25.79 -19.68 16.28
C GLU A 62 -25.15 -18.31 16.00
N GLU A 63 -25.71 -17.21 16.55
CA GLU A 63 -25.12 -15.86 16.44
C GLU A 63 -23.74 -15.75 17.12
N MET A 64 -23.50 -16.50 18.21
CA MET A 64 -22.19 -16.53 18.87
C MET A 64 -21.15 -17.37 18.09
N GLU A 65 -21.57 -18.47 17.45
CA GLU A 65 -20.72 -19.29 16.60
C GLU A 65 -20.33 -18.55 15.32
N GLU A 66 -21.29 -17.93 14.62
CA GLU A 66 -21.04 -17.11 13.41
C GLU A 66 -20.07 -15.95 13.72
N LYS A 67 -20.27 -15.26 14.84
CA LYS A 67 -19.39 -14.16 15.26
C LYS A 67 -17.96 -14.64 15.58
N SER A 68 -17.82 -15.86 16.10
CA SER A 68 -16.52 -16.47 16.38
C SER A 68 -15.79 -16.94 15.13
N GLU A 69 -16.53 -17.34 14.09
CA GLU A 69 -15.98 -17.70 12.78
C GLU A 69 -15.54 -16.46 12.01
N GLU A 70 -16.35 -15.40 12.00
CA GLU A 70 -15.97 -14.09 11.42
C GLU A 70 -14.71 -13.50 12.08
N ASP A 71 -14.61 -13.60 13.40
CA ASP A 71 -13.42 -13.13 14.13
C ASP A 71 -12.18 -13.98 13.80
N ARG A 72 -12.34 -15.28 13.53
CA ARG A 72 -11.24 -16.17 13.08
C ARG A 72 -10.82 -15.90 11.65
N GLU A 73 -11.77 -15.61 10.76
CA GLU A 73 -11.47 -15.23 9.38
C GLU A 73 -10.74 -13.89 9.33
N LYS A 74 -11.18 -12.89 10.08
CA LYS A 74 -10.46 -11.61 10.23
C LYS A 74 -9.04 -11.80 10.77
N VAL A 75 -8.86 -12.68 11.77
CA VAL A 75 -7.52 -12.97 12.33
C VAL A 75 -6.64 -13.74 11.33
N LYS A 76 -7.20 -14.61 10.49
CA LYS A 76 -6.48 -15.29 9.40
C LYS A 76 -6.06 -14.31 8.31
N GLU A 77 -6.95 -13.43 7.88
CA GLU A 77 -6.70 -12.40 6.86
C GLU A 77 -5.64 -11.39 7.34
N ILE A 78 -5.66 -11.02 8.63
CA ILE A 78 -4.63 -10.19 9.27
C ILE A 78 -3.28 -10.93 9.40
N LYS A 79 -3.27 -12.26 9.48
CA LYS A 79 -2.03 -13.06 9.50
C LYS A 79 -1.43 -13.24 8.11
N GLU A 80 -2.24 -13.56 7.10
CA GLU A 80 -1.78 -13.71 5.71
C GLU A 80 -1.29 -12.38 5.12
N SER A 81 -1.96 -11.26 5.42
CA SER A 81 -1.50 -9.92 5.01
C SER A 81 -0.18 -9.51 5.70
N LYS A 82 0.06 -9.95 6.93
CA LYS A 82 1.34 -9.73 7.62
C LYS A 82 2.46 -10.61 7.07
N GLU A 83 2.22 -11.89 6.81
CA GLU A 83 3.22 -12.81 6.26
C GLU A 83 3.64 -12.43 4.82
N ASN A 84 2.75 -11.87 4.00
CA ASN A 84 3.13 -11.34 2.69
C ASN A 84 3.91 -10.02 2.77
N SER A 85 3.64 -9.17 3.78
CA SER A 85 4.35 -7.89 3.94
C SER A 85 5.80 -8.04 4.44
N GLU A 86 6.16 -9.16 5.08
CA GLU A 86 7.50 -9.39 5.62
C GLU A 86 8.52 -9.86 4.56
N ASN A 87 8.09 -10.21 3.35
CA ASN A 87 8.96 -10.66 2.26
C ASN A 87 9.08 -9.66 1.09
N GLU A 88 8.51 -8.45 1.20
CA GLU A 88 8.73 -7.43 0.17
C GLU A 88 10.15 -6.86 0.30
N PRO A 89 10.96 -6.93 -0.77
CA PRO A 89 12.31 -6.39 -0.74
C PRO A 89 12.27 -4.87 -0.55
N PRO A 90 13.15 -4.32 0.31
CA PRO A 90 13.15 -2.89 0.61
C PRO A 90 13.56 -2.05 -0.62
N ILE A 91 12.91 -0.90 -0.75
CA ILE A 91 13.23 0.09 -1.78
C ILE A 91 14.11 1.18 -1.18
N PHE A 92 15.23 1.46 -1.84
CA PHE A 92 16.20 2.46 -1.42
C PHE A 92 16.25 3.62 -2.41
N ALA A 93 16.33 4.84 -1.90
CA ALA A 93 16.54 6.03 -2.73
C ALA A 93 18.04 6.28 -2.93
N LEU A 94 18.50 6.28 -4.18
CA LEU A 94 19.86 6.63 -4.58
C LEU A 94 19.91 8.07 -5.08
N ARG A 95 20.72 8.89 -4.41
CA ARG A 95 20.96 10.27 -4.85
C ARG A 95 21.86 10.29 -6.08
N THR A 96 21.47 11.07 -7.08
CA THR A 96 22.20 11.24 -8.33
C THR A 96 22.50 12.71 -8.60
N THR A 97 23.20 12.98 -9.69
CA THR A 97 23.30 14.34 -10.24
C THR A 97 22.03 14.65 -11.04
N ALA A 98 21.42 15.80 -10.77
CA ALA A 98 20.22 16.22 -11.49
C ALA A 98 20.43 16.20 -13.01
N ASN A 99 19.44 15.70 -13.75
CA ASN A 99 19.47 15.48 -15.20
C ASN A 99 20.46 14.42 -15.69
N ARG A 100 21.00 13.58 -14.79
CA ARG A 100 21.83 12.42 -15.15
C ARG A 100 21.26 11.10 -14.62
N GLU A 101 19.98 11.09 -14.23
CA GLU A 101 19.29 9.94 -13.68
C GLU A 101 19.30 8.76 -14.66
N ASP A 102 19.01 9.02 -15.94
CA ASP A 102 19.04 8.01 -17.01
C ASP A 102 20.42 7.39 -17.15
N GLN A 103 21.47 8.23 -17.20
CA GLN A 103 22.85 7.77 -17.31
C GLN A 103 23.25 6.89 -16.12
N VAL A 104 22.86 7.28 -14.91
CA VAL A 104 23.14 6.49 -13.70
C VAL A 104 22.41 5.14 -13.76
N MET A 105 21.13 5.14 -14.17
CA MET A 105 20.35 3.91 -14.33
C MET A 105 20.98 2.96 -15.35
N ASP A 106 21.45 3.47 -16.48
CA ASP A 106 22.14 2.69 -17.51
C ASP A 106 23.44 2.08 -16.98
N PHE A 107 24.24 2.85 -16.23
CA PHE A 107 25.48 2.35 -15.64
C PHE A 107 25.23 1.29 -14.58
N ILE A 108 24.22 1.47 -13.72
CA ILE A 108 23.86 0.49 -12.70
C ILE A 108 23.43 -0.81 -13.37
N THR A 109 22.46 -0.74 -14.28
CA THR A 109 21.95 -1.91 -15.01
C THR A 109 23.09 -2.63 -15.75
N GLY A 110 23.94 -1.88 -16.46
CA GLY A 110 25.09 -2.44 -17.17
C GLY A 110 26.17 -3.08 -16.27
N ASN A 111 26.31 -2.62 -15.03
CA ASN A 111 27.22 -3.21 -14.05
C ASN A 111 26.63 -4.42 -13.33
N LEU A 112 25.32 -4.41 -13.03
CA LEU A 112 24.62 -5.53 -12.41
C LEU A 112 24.66 -6.78 -13.29
N VAL A 113 24.51 -6.62 -14.61
CA VAL A 113 24.63 -7.74 -15.57
C VAL A 113 26.00 -8.45 -15.47
N LYS A 114 27.05 -7.74 -15.06
CA LYS A 114 28.42 -8.28 -14.94
C LYS A 114 28.71 -8.89 -13.57
N LYS A 115 27.91 -8.56 -12.56
CA LYS A 115 28.14 -8.93 -11.15
C LYS A 115 26.99 -9.80 -10.66
N THR A 116 27.18 -11.11 -10.69
CA THR A 116 26.15 -12.10 -10.29
C THR A 116 25.89 -12.15 -8.79
N GLU A 117 26.74 -11.52 -7.97
CA GLU A 117 26.69 -11.58 -6.51
C GLU A 117 25.80 -10.49 -5.88
N ILE A 118 25.39 -9.48 -6.66
CA ILE A 118 24.59 -8.35 -6.15
C ILE A 118 23.10 -8.63 -6.40
N ARG A 119 22.32 -8.65 -5.33
CA ARG A 119 20.88 -8.96 -5.38
C ARG A 119 20.03 -7.69 -5.45
N VAL A 120 19.96 -7.12 -6.65
CA VAL A 120 19.08 -5.99 -7.02
C VAL A 120 17.99 -6.51 -7.95
N TYR A 121 16.74 -6.20 -7.63
CA TYR A 121 15.56 -6.66 -8.38
C TYR A 121 15.13 -5.65 -9.44
N SER A 122 15.11 -4.36 -9.08
CA SER A 122 14.72 -3.30 -10.00
C SER A 122 15.45 -1.98 -9.73
N VAL A 123 15.59 -1.18 -10.78
CA VAL A 123 16.07 0.20 -10.71
C VAL A 123 15.07 1.06 -11.46
N ILE A 124 14.52 2.05 -10.79
CA ILE A 124 13.40 2.83 -11.31
C ILE A 124 13.74 4.32 -11.26
N ARG A 125 13.51 4.98 -12.39
CA ARG A 125 13.55 6.43 -12.47
C ARG A 125 12.15 6.99 -12.16
N PRO A 126 11.99 7.82 -11.12
CA PRO A 126 10.72 8.48 -10.88
C PRO A 126 10.44 9.59 -11.90
N HIS A 127 9.17 9.75 -12.26
CA HIS A 127 8.68 10.93 -12.97
C HIS A 127 8.47 12.09 -11.98
N GLY A 128 8.78 13.32 -12.39
CA GLY A 128 8.57 14.52 -11.57
C GLY A 128 9.60 14.79 -10.46
N MET A 129 10.51 13.85 -10.16
CA MET A 129 11.62 14.06 -9.22
C MET A 129 12.96 14.07 -9.93
N ARG A 130 13.82 15.04 -9.55
CA ARG A 130 15.15 15.24 -10.11
C ARG A 130 16.22 14.92 -9.07
N GLY A 131 17.31 14.30 -9.50
CA GLY A 131 18.47 13.96 -8.67
C GLY A 131 18.29 12.71 -7.81
N TYR A 132 17.29 11.88 -8.09
CA TYR A 132 17.04 10.63 -7.38
C TYR A 132 16.59 9.53 -8.34
N ILE A 133 16.96 8.30 -8.00
CA ILE A 133 16.44 7.06 -8.57
C ILE A 133 16.15 6.09 -7.43
N PHE A 134 15.28 5.12 -7.65
CA PHE A 134 14.95 4.09 -6.67
C PHE A 134 15.59 2.77 -7.06
N VAL A 135 16.09 2.03 -6.08
CA VAL A 135 16.74 0.73 -6.23
C VAL A 135 16.06 -0.24 -5.27
N GLU A 136 15.44 -1.27 -5.80
CA GLU A 136 14.85 -2.36 -5.04
C GLU A 136 15.88 -3.48 -4.91
N ALA A 137 16.26 -3.83 -3.69
CA ALA A 137 17.33 -4.78 -3.43
C ALA A 137 17.05 -5.62 -2.19
N GLU A 138 17.68 -6.79 -2.09
CA GLU A 138 17.48 -7.69 -0.95
C GLU A 138 18.00 -7.06 0.36
N THR A 139 19.16 -6.41 0.29
CA THR A 139 19.75 -5.72 1.42
C THR A 139 20.22 -4.33 1.03
N ARG A 140 20.40 -3.47 2.04
CA ARG A 140 20.99 -2.14 1.84
C ARG A 140 22.40 -2.23 1.25
N GLN A 141 23.16 -3.23 1.66
CA GLN A 141 24.51 -3.48 1.18
C GLN A 141 24.51 -3.79 -0.32
N ASP A 142 23.57 -4.62 -0.80
CA ASP A 142 23.41 -4.91 -2.23
C ASP A 142 23.13 -3.63 -3.02
N ALA A 143 22.24 -2.78 -2.50
CA ALA A 143 21.94 -1.49 -3.11
C ALA A 143 23.19 -0.58 -3.15
N GLU A 144 23.96 -0.48 -2.05
CA GLU A 144 25.17 0.33 -1.97
C GLU A 144 26.26 -0.16 -2.94
N LEU A 145 26.44 -1.48 -3.03
CA LEU A 145 27.37 -2.12 -3.98
C LEU A 145 26.96 -1.90 -5.43
N SER A 146 25.66 -1.85 -5.73
CA SER A 146 25.15 -1.53 -7.07
C SER A 146 25.51 -0.12 -7.52
N ALA A 147 25.55 0.84 -6.59
CA ALA A 147 25.89 2.24 -6.83
C ALA A 147 27.40 2.52 -6.77
N GLN A 148 28.21 1.56 -6.32
CA GLN A 148 29.63 1.74 -6.10
C GLN A 148 30.40 1.92 -7.41
N GLY A 149 31.16 3.02 -7.50
CA GLY A 149 31.97 3.34 -8.68
C GLY A 149 31.16 3.81 -9.89
N ILE A 150 29.85 4.06 -9.72
CA ILE A 150 28.99 4.60 -10.76
C ILE A 150 29.18 6.12 -10.85
N PRO A 151 29.52 6.67 -12.03
CA PRO A 151 29.59 8.12 -12.23
C PRO A 151 28.26 8.80 -11.89
N TYR A 152 28.32 9.98 -11.28
CA TYR A 152 27.16 10.81 -10.93
C TYR A 152 26.24 10.27 -9.83
N ALA A 153 26.41 9.03 -9.39
CA ALA A 153 25.80 8.49 -8.17
C ALA A 153 26.48 9.09 -6.93
N ARG A 154 25.69 9.55 -5.96
CA ARG A 154 26.16 10.22 -4.74
C ARG A 154 25.91 9.42 -3.46
N GLY A 155 25.38 8.21 -3.60
CA GLY A 155 25.12 7.29 -2.48
C GLY A 155 23.64 7.16 -2.12
N ILE A 156 23.36 6.10 -1.38
CA ILE A 156 22.02 5.71 -0.96
C ILE A 156 21.60 6.46 0.31
N LEU A 157 20.33 6.85 0.35
CA LEU A 157 19.72 7.44 1.54
C LEU A 157 19.50 6.37 2.62
N PRO A 158 19.65 6.72 3.90
CA PRO A 158 19.54 5.75 4.99
C PRO A 158 18.10 5.25 5.22
N ALA A 159 17.09 6.01 4.77
CA ALA A 159 15.69 5.66 4.92
C ALA A 159 15.23 4.72 3.79
N VAL A 160 14.53 3.66 4.18
CA VAL A 160 13.79 2.80 3.25
C VAL A 160 12.53 3.53 2.82
N VAL A 161 12.21 3.43 1.53
CA VAL A 161 11.04 4.07 0.90
C VAL A 161 9.94 3.04 0.80
N LYS A 162 8.71 3.39 1.18
CA LYS A 162 7.54 2.53 0.99
C LYS A 162 7.01 2.66 -0.43
N TYR A 163 6.48 1.58 -1.00
CA TYR A 163 5.92 1.58 -2.35
C TYR A 163 4.83 2.66 -2.54
N ASN A 164 3.91 2.80 -1.57
CA ASN A 164 2.84 3.80 -1.60
C ASN A 164 3.34 5.26 -1.70
N GLU A 165 4.57 5.54 -1.26
CA GLU A 165 5.15 6.88 -1.36
C GLU A 165 5.61 7.21 -2.78
N ILE A 166 5.93 6.20 -3.59
CA ILE A 166 6.47 6.37 -4.94
C ILE A 166 5.47 6.02 -6.05
N GLU A 167 4.36 5.36 -5.73
CA GLU A 167 3.33 4.90 -6.68
C GLU A 167 2.91 5.99 -7.68
N HIS A 168 2.54 7.17 -7.18
CA HIS A 168 2.12 8.33 -7.99
C HIS A 168 3.23 8.87 -8.93
N MET A 169 4.49 8.51 -8.68
CA MET A 169 5.64 8.90 -9.49
C MET A 169 5.99 7.86 -10.56
N LEU A 170 5.50 6.63 -10.38
CA LEU A 170 5.63 5.53 -11.32
C LEU A 170 4.49 5.54 -12.34
N GLU A 171 3.32 6.02 -11.92
CA GLU A 171 2.16 6.15 -12.78
C GLU A 171 2.40 7.25 -13.82
N GLN A 172 2.77 6.84 -15.03
CA GLN A 172 2.69 7.71 -16.19
C GLN A 172 1.22 7.97 -16.46
N VAL A 173 0.70 9.07 -15.93
CA VAL A 173 -0.61 9.58 -16.34
C VAL A 173 -0.46 9.99 -17.81
N LYS A 174 -0.63 9.03 -18.72
CA LYS A 174 -0.89 9.33 -20.12
C LYS A 174 -2.21 10.05 -20.11
N HIS A 175 -2.15 11.38 -20.16
CA HIS A 175 -3.32 12.17 -20.45
C HIS A 175 -3.73 11.77 -21.87
N GLU A 176 -4.64 10.81 -21.99
CA GLU A 176 -5.33 10.58 -23.25
C GLU A 176 -6.09 11.87 -23.54
N VAL A 177 -5.51 12.69 -24.43
CA VAL A 177 -6.20 13.87 -24.91
C VAL A 177 -7.35 13.35 -25.77
N ASP A 178 -8.58 13.37 -25.25
CA ASP A 178 -9.80 13.08 -26.02
C ASP A 178 -10.01 14.19 -27.05
N ILE A 179 -9.26 14.07 -28.16
CA ILE A 179 -9.31 14.95 -29.33
C ILE A 179 -10.27 14.32 -30.35
N ARG A 180 -11.24 15.10 -30.81
CA ARG A 180 -12.18 14.69 -31.86
C ARG A 180 -12.04 15.57 -33.08
N LYS A 181 -12.48 15.05 -34.22
CA LYS A 181 -12.54 15.81 -35.46
C LYS A 181 -13.50 16.99 -35.27
N ASN A 182 -13.11 18.16 -35.78
CA ASN A 182 -13.80 19.45 -35.66
C ASN A 182 -13.76 20.14 -34.30
N ASP A 183 -13.09 19.57 -33.29
CA ASP A 183 -12.90 20.27 -32.01
C ASP A 183 -12.11 21.58 -32.21
N ILE A 184 -12.43 22.58 -31.38
CA ILE A 184 -11.67 23.82 -31.30
C ILE A 184 -10.66 23.66 -30.16
N ALA A 185 -9.40 23.87 -30.49
CA ALA A 185 -8.30 23.70 -29.57
C ALA A 185 -7.33 24.89 -29.62
N GLU A 186 -6.49 25.00 -28.60
CA GLU A 186 -5.37 25.95 -28.52
C GLU A 186 -4.05 25.19 -28.62
N ILE A 187 -3.13 25.71 -29.42
CA ILE A 187 -1.79 25.15 -29.51
C ILE A 187 -0.97 25.63 -28.30
N ILE A 188 -0.48 24.74 -27.44
CA ILE A 188 0.24 25.10 -26.21
C ILE A 188 1.76 25.20 -26.40
N SER A 189 2.29 24.68 -27.51
CA SER A 189 3.73 24.63 -27.78
C SER A 189 4.06 24.80 -29.27
N GLY A 190 5.29 25.19 -29.59
CA GLY A 190 5.72 25.44 -30.96
C GLY A 190 5.51 26.90 -31.41
N PRO A 191 5.75 27.19 -32.71
CA PRO A 191 5.72 28.56 -33.23
C PRO A 191 4.31 29.19 -33.22
N PHE A 192 3.25 28.38 -33.24
CA PHE A 192 1.85 28.81 -33.20
C PHE A 192 1.27 28.76 -31.79
N LYS A 193 2.10 28.88 -30.75
CA LYS A 193 1.65 28.81 -29.36
C LYS A 193 0.63 29.91 -29.05
N ARG A 194 -0.45 29.54 -28.35
CA ARG A 194 -1.65 30.34 -28.01
C ARG A 194 -2.59 30.65 -29.17
N GLU A 195 -2.31 30.14 -30.36
CA GLU A 195 -3.24 30.25 -31.49
C GLU A 195 -4.39 29.27 -31.32
N LYS A 196 -5.60 29.71 -31.68
CA LYS A 196 -6.78 28.85 -31.74
C LYS A 196 -6.84 28.17 -33.10
N CYS A 197 -7.14 26.88 -33.08
CA CYS A 197 -7.21 26.07 -34.27
C CYS A 197 -8.41 25.12 -34.23
N LYS A 198 -8.84 24.69 -35.42
CA LYS A 198 -9.84 23.65 -35.61
C LYS A 198 -9.15 22.36 -36.05
N ILE A 199 -9.48 21.25 -35.42
CA ILE A 199 -8.90 19.95 -35.75
C ILE A 199 -9.59 19.37 -36.99
N THR A 200 -8.83 19.09 -38.04
CA THR A 200 -9.36 18.54 -39.30
C THR A 200 -9.14 17.05 -39.43
N ARG A 201 -7.96 16.56 -39.04
CA ARG A 201 -7.59 15.14 -39.11
C ARG A 201 -6.78 14.73 -37.90
N ILE A 202 -6.98 13.50 -37.45
CA ILE A 202 -6.30 12.91 -36.30
C ILE A 202 -5.63 11.63 -36.78
N ASP A 203 -4.32 11.51 -36.53
CA ASP A 203 -3.56 10.30 -36.79
C ASP A 203 -3.09 9.71 -35.46
N LYS A 204 -3.89 8.81 -34.89
CA LYS A 204 -3.60 8.15 -33.60
C LYS A 204 -2.38 7.23 -33.65
N ALA A 205 -1.99 6.74 -34.82
CA ALA A 205 -0.83 5.86 -34.94
C ALA A 205 0.49 6.63 -34.82
N LYS A 206 0.49 7.92 -35.22
CA LYS A 206 1.66 8.80 -35.17
C LYS A 206 1.60 9.85 -34.06
N GLU A 207 0.52 9.90 -33.29
CA GLU A 207 0.27 10.93 -32.27
C GLU A 207 0.33 12.36 -32.83
N GLU A 208 -0.15 12.52 -34.08
CA GLU A 208 -0.19 13.79 -34.80
C GLU A 208 -1.62 14.22 -35.12
N VAL A 209 -1.87 15.53 -35.12
CA VAL A 209 -3.13 16.14 -35.52
C VAL A 209 -2.89 17.21 -36.57
N VAL A 210 -3.74 17.21 -37.59
CA VAL A 210 -3.78 18.27 -38.60
C VAL A 210 -4.81 19.28 -38.14
N VAL A 211 -4.39 20.53 -38.03
CA VAL A 211 -5.20 21.63 -37.53
C VAL A 211 -5.18 22.80 -38.52
N GLU A 212 -6.25 23.59 -38.51
CA GLU A 212 -6.38 24.84 -39.27
C GLU A 212 -6.51 26.00 -38.29
N LEU A 213 -5.68 27.04 -38.43
CA LEU A 213 -5.73 28.21 -37.55
C LEU A 213 -6.98 29.04 -37.82
N LEU A 214 -7.69 29.45 -36.76
CA LEU A 214 -8.91 30.25 -36.86
C LEU A 214 -8.62 31.74 -37.10
N GLU A 215 -7.46 32.24 -36.65
CA GLU A 215 -7.06 33.66 -36.79
C GLU A 215 -6.33 33.93 -38.13
N ALA A 216 -6.05 32.89 -38.92
CA ALA A 216 -5.37 33.04 -40.20
C ALA A 216 -6.33 33.52 -41.30
N ALA A 217 -5.88 34.51 -42.10
CA ALA A 217 -6.65 35.02 -43.24
C ALA A 217 -6.85 33.96 -44.35
N VAL A 218 -5.95 32.97 -44.44
CA VAL A 218 -6.02 31.85 -45.38
C VAL A 218 -5.88 30.55 -44.60
N PRO A 219 -6.82 29.59 -44.74
CA PRO A 219 -6.77 28.32 -44.02
C PRO A 219 -5.67 27.43 -44.62
N ILE A 220 -4.57 27.28 -43.90
CA ILE A 220 -3.48 26.36 -44.25
C ILE A 220 -3.47 25.23 -43.21
N PRO A 221 -3.60 23.95 -43.63
CA PRO A 221 -3.51 22.83 -42.71
C PRO A 221 -2.06 22.66 -42.23
N ILE A 222 -1.87 22.65 -40.91
CA ILE A 222 -0.58 22.42 -40.27
C ILE A 222 -0.64 21.13 -39.44
N THR A 223 0.45 20.37 -39.43
CA THR A 223 0.57 19.17 -38.59
C THR A 223 1.26 19.53 -37.28
N VAL A 224 0.64 19.22 -36.16
CA VAL A 224 1.18 19.41 -34.82
C VAL A 224 1.04 18.11 -34.01
N LYS A 225 1.84 17.95 -32.96
CA LYS A 225 1.74 16.79 -32.06
C LYS A 225 0.45 16.86 -31.23
N MET A 226 -0.12 15.71 -30.87
CA MET A 226 -1.32 15.65 -29.99
C MET A 226 -1.08 16.36 -28.66
N ASP A 227 0.07 16.14 -28.03
CA ASP A 227 0.45 16.77 -26.75
C ASP A 227 0.61 18.30 -26.85
N ALA A 228 0.79 18.83 -28.06
CA ALA A 228 0.95 20.26 -28.28
C ALA A 228 -0.38 21.00 -28.39
N VAL A 229 -1.51 20.30 -28.22
CA VAL A 229 -2.85 20.85 -28.45
C VAL A 229 -3.72 20.61 -27.22
N LYS A 230 -4.45 21.65 -26.81
CA LYS A 230 -5.41 21.61 -25.71
C LYS A 230 -6.80 21.92 -26.23
N VAL A 231 -7.73 20.97 -26.15
CA VAL A 231 -9.13 21.19 -26.55
C VAL A 231 -9.77 22.24 -25.64
N ILE A 232 -10.39 23.25 -26.25
CA ILE A 232 -11.11 24.34 -25.55
C ILE A 232 -12.61 24.12 -25.64
N ARG A 233 -13.10 23.72 -26.83
CA ARG A 233 -14.53 23.53 -27.09
C ARG A 233 -14.74 22.32 -28.00
N ARG A 234 -15.71 21.50 -27.62
CA ARG A 234 -16.18 20.36 -28.42
C ARG A 234 -17.32 20.80 -29.32
N ASP A 235 -17.35 20.31 -30.56
CA ASP A 235 -18.39 20.65 -31.54
C ASP A 235 -19.80 20.22 -31.08
N ASN A 236 -19.88 19.25 -30.16
CA ASN A 236 -21.14 18.73 -29.61
C ASN A 236 -21.60 19.38 -28.30
N GLU A 237 -20.88 20.36 -27.76
CA GLU A 237 -21.38 21.16 -26.63
C GLU A 237 -22.10 22.40 -27.17
N GLU A 238 -23.37 22.18 -27.50
CA GLU A 238 -24.38 23.23 -27.44
C GLU A 238 -24.34 23.83 -26.03
N THR A 239 -23.95 25.10 -25.96
CA THR A 239 -24.37 26.11 -24.97
C THR A 239 -25.16 25.55 -23.78
N LYS A 240 -24.46 25.23 -22.69
CA LYS A 240 -25.02 25.34 -21.33
C LYS A 240 -24.28 26.46 -20.60
N GLU A 241 -24.64 27.68 -20.92
CA GLU A 241 -24.44 28.82 -20.02
C GLU A 241 -25.78 29.56 -19.96
N GLU A 242 -26.41 29.46 -18.78
CA GLU A 242 -27.41 30.41 -18.27
C GLU A 242 -26.71 31.72 -17.85
#